data_AF-A0A162BVL3-F1
#
_entry.id   AF-A0A162BVL3-F1
#
_cell.length_a   1.000
_cell.length_b   1.000
_cell.length_c   1.000
_cell.angle_alpha   90.00
_cell.angle_beta   90.00
_cell.angle_gamma   90.00
#
_symmetry.space_group_name_H-M   'P 1'
#
loop_
_entity.id
_entity.type
_entity.pdbx_description
1 polymer ?
#
loop_
_entity_poly.entity_id
_entity_poly.type
_entity_poly.pdbx_seq_one_letter_code
_entity_poly.pdbx_strand_id
1 'polypeptide(L)'
;MNEQAYIESKPKFSVIWIVPIIAILITGWMLYQHQSNKGHVIFLKMENADGIIAGKTEVKVRSVQVGIVEALRLQIEQNAVIATIRINKHYDSLLTEDAKFWTVKPRVDETGISGLNTLLSGVYIELLPGESDRSASLFTMQDQPALISPDVDGVRYSLTAANAEVLDVGTGIFFRNYKIGQVESAKFNEKTLEMDYGIFINSPYDELISKNVIFWVNSGIEVDLSTEGIRVSTGSLSKLIKGGISVDYPPAAEADELARENTQYKLHKNFAVALERRFDLFDLYLIEFEQSIKGLRPGAPVEYRGMRIGTVEQVPAQLVRDGQPLYFQQDNTSIPVLIKVEYGRIYDVDEQAKQYWQGNIEKWIKNGLRASLKSGNLLTGAVYIELDFYSSAKPESIAKHSIYPILPSVPSGFTALSEQVMALLNKLNKLPLSDTIGEAKDTLTAYKQLGLETEKLIKELNNKKVSEKVDKNLTQLQGTLVQLTASLKQFEKTLATYQQGSGVMEQLTDTLSELESLSNTLKPVTKSLNEQPSMLIFDKNSGEDPIPRKGQ
;
A
#
# COMPACT_ATOMS: atom_id res chain seq x y z
N MET A 1 117.83 -19.59 -78.71
CA MET A 1 116.58 -20.26 -78.29
C MET A 1 115.73 -19.21 -77.61
N ASN A 2 114.55 -18.91 -78.17
CA ASN A 2 113.63 -17.92 -77.65
C ASN A 2 112.72 -18.59 -76.61
N GLU A 3 112.71 -18.09 -75.37
CA GLU A 3 111.65 -18.39 -74.40
C GLU A 3 110.72 -17.17 -74.29
N GLN A 4 109.44 -17.39 -74.58
CA GLN A 4 108.39 -16.39 -74.45
C GLN A 4 107.81 -16.42 -73.03
N ALA A 5 107.68 -15.23 -72.42
CA ALA A 5 107.04 -15.06 -71.12
C ALA A 5 105.51 -15.19 -71.23
N TYR A 6 104.93 -16.06 -70.40
CA TYR A 6 103.48 -16.16 -70.19
C TYR A 6 103.02 -15.08 -69.21
N ILE A 7 102.12 -14.20 -69.65
CA ILE A 7 101.46 -13.20 -68.80
C ILE A 7 100.17 -13.82 -68.25
N GLU A 8 100.11 -14.00 -66.94
CA GLU A 8 98.90 -14.49 -66.24
C GLU A 8 98.09 -13.30 -65.69
N SER A 9 96.82 -13.18 -66.09
CA SER A 9 95.91 -12.11 -65.67
C SER A 9 95.36 -12.38 -64.26
N LYS A 10 95.84 -11.65 -63.26
CA LYS A 10 95.25 -11.66 -61.91
C LYS A 10 93.87 -10.99 -61.90
N PRO A 11 92.87 -11.57 -61.21
CA PRO A 11 91.54 -10.95 -61.09
C PRO A 11 91.64 -9.62 -60.33
N LYS A 12 91.00 -8.58 -60.87
CA LYS A 12 91.05 -7.20 -60.35
C LYS A 12 90.25 -6.98 -59.05
N PHE A 13 89.53 -8.00 -58.56
CA PHE A 13 88.75 -7.94 -57.33
C PHE A 13 89.15 -9.08 -56.39
N SER A 14 89.56 -8.72 -55.17
CA SER A 14 89.88 -9.67 -54.12
C SER A 14 88.60 -10.21 -53.50
N VAL A 15 88.48 -11.54 -53.41
CA VAL A 15 87.40 -12.28 -52.72
C VAL A 15 87.22 -11.80 -51.27
N ILE A 16 88.25 -11.18 -50.67
CA ILE A 16 88.22 -10.60 -49.32
C ILE A 16 87.16 -9.48 -49.19
N TRP A 17 86.82 -8.76 -50.28
CA TRP A 17 85.81 -7.71 -50.26
C TRP A 17 84.35 -8.22 -50.23
N ILE A 18 84.12 -9.52 -50.41
CA ILE A 18 82.77 -10.10 -50.36
C ILE A 18 82.24 -10.11 -48.92
N VAL A 19 83.10 -10.39 -47.94
CA VAL A 19 82.73 -10.46 -46.51
C VAL A 19 82.12 -9.14 -45.98
N PRO A 20 82.75 -7.96 -46.16
CA PRO A 20 82.16 -6.70 -45.69
C PRO A 20 80.86 -6.32 -46.42
N ILE A 21 80.71 -6.67 -47.70
CA ILE A 21 79.46 -6.42 -48.45
C ILE A 21 78.32 -7.27 -47.88
N ILE A 22 78.57 -8.56 -47.62
CA ILE A 22 77.58 -9.45 -46.98
C ILE A 22 77.22 -8.94 -45.59
N ALA A 23 78.18 -8.48 -44.78
CA ALA A 23 77.92 -7.91 -43.46
C ALA A 23 77.02 -6.66 -43.53
N ILE A 24 77.24 -5.77 -44.50
CA ILE A 24 76.37 -4.59 -44.73
C ILE A 24 74.96 -5.03 -45.16
N LEU A 25 74.83 -6.02 -46.04
CA LEU A 25 73.52 -6.53 -46.47
C LEU A 25 72.75 -7.16 -45.30
N ILE A 26 73.40 -7.97 -44.47
CA ILE A 26 72.80 -8.55 -43.27
C ILE A 26 72.40 -7.45 -42.28
N THR A 27 73.28 -6.48 -42.03
CA THR A 27 72.99 -5.36 -41.13
C THR A 27 71.80 -4.53 -41.64
N GLY A 28 71.78 -4.21 -42.93
CA GLY A 28 70.67 -3.51 -43.57
C GLY A 28 69.36 -4.30 -43.52
N TRP A 29 69.42 -5.62 -43.73
CA TRP A 29 68.27 -6.50 -43.61
C TRP A 29 67.76 -6.59 -42.17
N MET A 30 68.64 -6.71 -41.18
CA MET A 30 68.27 -6.70 -39.75
C MET A 30 67.65 -5.36 -39.34
N LEU A 31 68.18 -4.23 -39.83
CA LEU A 31 67.61 -2.91 -39.58
C LEU A 31 66.22 -2.78 -40.21
N TYR A 32 66.06 -3.25 -41.44
CA TYR A 32 64.78 -3.28 -42.14
C TYR A 32 63.76 -4.19 -41.44
N GLN A 33 64.17 -5.39 -41.05
CA GLN A 33 63.33 -6.34 -40.33
C GLN A 33 62.92 -5.78 -38.96
N HIS A 34 63.86 -5.20 -38.22
CA HIS A 34 63.57 -4.55 -36.94
C HIS A 34 62.58 -3.39 -37.10
N GLN A 35 62.71 -2.60 -38.18
CA GLN A 35 61.84 -1.46 -38.42
C GLN A 35 60.46 -1.86 -38.97
N SER A 36 60.39 -2.88 -39.82
CA SER A 36 59.15 -3.42 -40.42
C SER A 36 58.30 -4.22 -39.41
N ASN A 37 58.94 -4.76 -38.37
CA ASN A 37 58.26 -5.47 -37.28
C ASN A 37 57.85 -4.55 -36.11
N LYS A 38 58.15 -3.24 -36.15
CA LYS A 38 57.63 -2.32 -35.13
C LYS A 38 56.12 -2.16 -35.34
N GLY A 39 55.36 -2.42 -34.28
CA GLY A 39 53.91 -2.29 -34.28
C GLY A 39 53.43 -0.84 -34.45
N HIS A 40 52.14 -0.70 -34.78
CA HIS A 40 51.47 0.58 -35.07
C HIS A 40 51.37 1.47 -33.83
N VAL A 41 51.50 2.78 -34.03
CA VAL A 41 51.45 3.76 -32.95
C VAL A 41 50.14 4.52 -33.01
N ILE A 42 49.42 4.55 -31.89
CA ILE A 42 48.17 5.30 -31.72
C ILE A 42 48.33 6.38 -30.64
N PHE A 43 47.46 7.38 -30.71
CA PHE A 43 47.36 8.47 -29.75
C PHE A 43 46.00 8.37 -29.04
N LEU A 44 46.03 8.22 -27.72
CA LEU A 44 44.83 8.16 -26.90
C LEU A 44 44.73 9.44 -26.06
N LYS A 45 43.69 10.23 -26.31
CA LYS A 45 43.36 11.46 -25.57
C LYS A 45 42.53 11.12 -24.34
N MET A 46 42.89 11.69 -23.18
CA MET A 46 42.19 11.51 -21.91
C MET A 46 42.27 12.80 -21.06
N GLU A 47 41.36 12.97 -20.10
CA GLU A 47 41.37 14.14 -19.21
C GLU A 47 42.48 14.03 -18.16
N ASN A 48 42.63 12.84 -17.55
CA ASN A 48 43.67 12.51 -16.59
C ASN A 48 44.31 11.15 -16.94
N ALA A 49 45.52 10.91 -16.43
CA ALA A 49 46.25 9.66 -16.64
C ALA A 49 46.46 8.90 -15.32
N ASP A 50 45.44 8.91 -14.45
CA ASP A 50 45.53 8.34 -13.11
C ASP A 50 45.85 6.84 -13.15
N GLY A 51 46.99 6.46 -12.58
CA GLY A 51 47.47 5.08 -12.54
C GLY A 51 48.08 4.56 -13.84
N ILE A 52 48.07 5.34 -14.93
CA ILE A 52 48.70 4.98 -16.20
C ILE A 52 50.18 5.37 -16.17
N ILE A 53 51.06 4.41 -16.47
CA ILE A 53 52.51 4.58 -16.39
C ILE A 53 53.14 4.18 -17.74
N ALA A 54 53.88 5.12 -18.32
CA ALA A 54 54.67 4.87 -19.53
C ALA A 54 55.66 3.72 -19.34
N GLY A 55 55.70 2.81 -20.32
CA GLY A 55 56.53 1.60 -20.33
C GLY A 55 56.02 0.46 -19.44
N LYS A 56 54.90 0.62 -18.73
CA LYS A 56 54.34 -0.41 -17.85
C LYS A 56 52.87 -0.72 -18.13
N THR A 57 52.06 0.30 -18.44
CA THR A 57 50.64 0.10 -18.66
C THR A 57 50.40 -0.61 -19.98
N GLU A 58 49.76 -1.77 -19.89
CA GLU A 58 49.42 -2.62 -21.03
C GLU A 58 48.07 -2.22 -21.63
N VAL A 59 47.94 -2.41 -22.94
CA VAL A 59 46.64 -2.40 -23.62
C VAL A 59 46.22 -3.84 -23.83
N LYS A 60 44.99 -4.18 -23.42
CA LYS A 60 44.45 -5.53 -23.47
C LYS A 60 43.15 -5.60 -24.25
N VAL A 61 42.93 -6.73 -24.88
CA VAL A 61 41.64 -7.13 -25.47
C VAL A 61 41.30 -8.48 -24.89
N ARG A 62 40.15 -8.60 -24.21
CA ARG A 62 39.70 -9.85 -23.58
C ARG A 62 40.78 -10.43 -22.65
N SER A 63 41.42 -9.57 -21.86
CA SER A 63 42.56 -9.90 -20.96
C SER A 63 43.87 -10.34 -21.64
N VAL A 64 43.99 -10.27 -22.96
CA VAL A 64 45.24 -10.56 -23.69
C VAL A 64 45.96 -9.27 -24.02
N GLN A 65 47.27 -9.19 -23.75
CA GLN A 65 48.10 -8.03 -24.06
C GLN A 65 48.26 -7.86 -25.58
N VAL A 66 47.81 -6.71 -26.09
CA VAL A 66 47.92 -6.32 -27.51
C VAL A 66 48.84 -5.13 -27.74
N GLY A 67 49.17 -4.38 -26.69
CA GLY A 67 50.06 -3.22 -26.78
C GLY A 67 50.54 -2.69 -25.43
N ILE A 68 51.27 -1.58 -25.48
CA ILE A 68 51.85 -0.92 -24.32
C ILE A 68 51.87 0.60 -24.49
N VAL A 69 51.64 1.33 -23.40
CA VAL A 69 51.79 2.79 -23.35
C VAL A 69 53.29 3.11 -23.38
N GLU A 70 53.77 3.81 -24.40
CA GLU A 70 55.18 4.20 -24.53
C GLU A 70 55.50 5.53 -23.84
N ALA A 71 54.59 6.50 -23.94
CA ALA A 71 54.80 7.84 -23.42
C ALA A 71 53.49 8.52 -23.04
N LEU A 72 53.57 9.45 -22.09
CA LEU A 72 52.48 10.34 -21.69
C LEU A 72 52.94 11.79 -21.88
N ARG A 73 52.08 12.61 -22.48
CA ARG A 73 52.34 14.05 -22.67
C ARG A 73 51.13 14.85 -22.24
N LEU A 74 51.36 15.85 -21.39
CA LEU A 74 50.34 16.82 -21.03
C LEU A 74 50.22 17.87 -22.14
N GLN A 75 49.00 18.13 -22.59
CA GLN A 75 48.69 19.17 -23.55
C GLN A 75 47.92 20.30 -22.85
N ILE A 76 48.68 21.27 -22.36
CA ILE A 76 48.21 22.34 -21.46
C ILE A 76 47.06 23.16 -22.09
N GLU A 77 47.14 23.46 -23.39
CA GLU A 77 46.13 24.25 -24.11
C GLU A 77 44.76 23.58 -24.21
N GLN A 78 44.72 22.24 -24.15
CA GLN A 78 43.49 21.46 -24.31
C GLN A 78 43.03 20.79 -23.00
N ASN A 79 43.70 21.09 -21.88
CA ASN A 79 43.49 20.46 -20.57
C ASN A 79 43.36 18.93 -20.67
N ALA A 80 44.27 18.30 -21.45
CA ALA A 80 44.20 16.88 -21.77
C ALA A 80 45.58 16.22 -21.70
N VAL A 81 45.60 14.92 -21.45
CA VAL A 81 46.78 14.07 -21.56
C VAL A 81 46.68 13.23 -22.83
N ILE A 82 47.77 13.16 -23.59
CA ILE A 82 47.90 12.30 -24.76
C ILE A 82 48.85 11.15 -24.40
N ALA A 83 48.34 9.92 -24.46
CA ALA A 83 49.13 8.71 -24.36
C ALA A 83 49.55 8.26 -25.77
N THR A 84 50.85 8.06 -25.97
CA THR A 84 51.39 7.37 -27.14
C THR A 84 51.45 5.88 -26.83
N ILE A 85 50.72 5.09 -27.60
CA ILE A 85 50.56 3.65 -27.36
C ILE A 85 51.08 2.91 -28.58
N ARG A 86 51.92 1.89 -28.37
CA ARG A 86 52.32 0.96 -29.42
C ARG A 86 51.50 -0.31 -29.33
N ILE A 87 50.77 -0.60 -30.39
CA ILE A 87 50.00 -1.83 -30.58
C ILE A 87 50.84 -2.78 -31.44
N ASN A 88 50.85 -4.07 -31.11
CA ASN A 88 51.56 -5.06 -31.91
C ASN A 88 50.92 -5.18 -33.30
N LYS A 89 51.75 -5.24 -34.35
CA LYS A 89 51.36 -5.29 -35.76
C LYS A 89 50.31 -6.37 -36.08
N HIS A 90 50.31 -7.47 -35.33
CA HIS A 90 49.33 -8.54 -35.52
C HIS A 90 47.89 -8.13 -35.18
N TYR A 91 47.71 -7.02 -34.46
CA TYR A 91 46.42 -6.52 -33.98
C TYR A 91 45.99 -5.20 -34.66
N ASP A 92 46.64 -4.80 -35.75
CA ASP A 92 46.31 -3.55 -36.46
C ASP A 92 44.84 -3.51 -36.92
N SER A 93 44.25 -4.67 -37.23
CA SER A 93 42.84 -4.79 -37.62
C SER A 93 41.85 -4.45 -36.51
N LEU A 94 42.30 -4.33 -35.25
CA LEU A 94 41.45 -3.95 -34.12
C LEU A 94 41.31 -2.42 -33.95
N LEU A 95 42.09 -1.64 -34.71
CA LEU A 95 42.21 -0.19 -34.56
C LEU A 95 41.29 0.55 -35.53
N THR A 96 40.00 0.25 -35.46
CA THR A 96 38.95 0.86 -36.29
C THR A 96 38.47 2.19 -35.69
N GLU A 97 37.85 3.08 -36.47
CA GLU A 97 37.42 4.42 -36.00
C GLU A 97 36.41 4.40 -34.85
N ASP A 98 35.66 3.31 -34.73
CA ASP A 98 34.65 3.07 -33.70
C ASP A 98 35.15 2.22 -32.52
N ALA A 99 36.44 1.88 -32.50
CA ALA A 99 37.06 1.17 -31.38
C ALA A 99 37.05 2.02 -30.09
N LYS A 100 36.74 1.36 -28.97
CA LYS A 100 36.60 2.03 -27.67
C LYS A 100 37.71 1.63 -26.72
N PHE A 101 38.21 2.62 -25.97
CA PHE A 101 39.27 2.43 -24.98
C PHE A 101 38.78 2.92 -23.62
N TRP A 102 39.00 2.16 -22.56
CA TRP A 102 38.75 2.60 -21.19
C TRP A 102 39.80 2.07 -20.23
N THR A 103 39.92 2.73 -19.07
CA THR A 103 40.87 2.31 -18.04
C THR A 103 40.23 1.31 -17.09
N VAL A 104 40.91 0.19 -16.85
CA VAL A 104 40.51 -0.79 -15.84
C VAL A 104 41.41 -0.64 -14.61
N LYS A 105 40.80 -0.20 -13.52
CA LYS A 105 41.45 0.03 -12.22
C LYS A 105 40.80 -0.84 -11.14
N PRO A 106 41.53 -1.20 -10.06
CA PRO A 106 40.93 -1.92 -8.95
C PRO A 106 39.87 -1.02 -8.33
N ARG A 107 38.66 -1.54 -8.19
CA ARG A 107 37.55 -0.82 -7.55
C ARG A 107 37.06 -1.65 -6.37
N VAL A 108 36.96 -1.00 -5.23
CA VAL A 108 36.22 -1.50 -4.08
C VAL A 108 34.89 -0.76 -4.12
N ASP A 109 33.84 -1.47 -4.49
CA ASP A 109 32.48 -0.97 -4.45
C ASP A 109 31.67 -1.76 -3.42
N GLU A 110 30.45 -1.31 -3.15
CA GLU A 110 29.57 -1.96 -2.16
C GLU A 110 29.05 -3.33 -2.65
N THR A 111 29.21 -3.66 -3.94
CA THR A 111 28.76 -4.91 -4.56
C THR A 111 29.82 -6.02 -4.53
N GLY A 112 31.10 -5.66 -4.43
CA GLY A 112 32.23 -6.58 -4.33
C GLY A 112 33.57 -5.90 -4.64
N ILE A 113 34.62 -6.72 -4.79
CA ILE A 113 35.93 -6.23 -5.22
C ILE A 113 36.09 -6.58 -6.70
N SER A 114 36.06 -5.58 -7.58
CA SER A 114 36.31 -5.75 -9.01
C SER A 114 37.75 -5.34 -9.36
N GLY A 115 38.33 -6.02 -10.34
CA GLY A 115 39.72 -5.75 -10.76
C GLY A 115 40.80 -6.25 -9.80
N LEU A 116 40.56 -7.28 -8.97
CA LEU A 116 41.60 -7.88 -8.11
C LEU A 116 42.88 -8.27 -8.89
N ASN A 117 42.74 -8.69 -10.16
CA ASN A 117 43.88 -8.99 -11.04
C ASN A 117 44.83 -7.78 -11.24
N THR A 118 44.33 -6.55 -11.04
CA THR A 118 45.09 -5.30 -11.14
C THR A 118 45.83 -4.92 -9.84
N LEU A 119 45.54 -5.57 -8.71
CA LEU A 119 46.33 -5.37 -7.48
C LEU A 119 47.78 -5.80 -7.65
N LEU A 120 48.02 -6.85 -8.45
CA LEU A 120 49.35 -7.35 -8.77
C LEU A 120 49.89 -6.76 -10.08
N SER A 121 49.02 -6.62 -11.09
CA SER A 121 49.42 -6.24 -12.46
C SER A 121 49.42 -4.73 -12.74
N GLY A 122 48.82 -3.93 -11.85
CA GLY A 122 48.59 -2.50 -12.05
C GLY A 122 47.40 -2.18 -12.96
N VAL A 123 47.12 -0.88 -13.11
CA VAL A 123 46.09 -0.34 -14.01
C VAL A 123 46.45 -0.64 -15.46
N TYR A 124 45.47 -1.06 -16.26
CA TYR A 124 45.63 -1.35 -17.68
C TYR A 124 44.52 -0.70 -18.51
N ILE A 125 44.73 -0.58 -19.82
CA ILE A 125 43.74 -0.04 -20.76
C ILE A 125 43.08 -1.21 -21.49
N GLU A 126 41.76 -1.31 -21.45
CA GLU A 126 41.02 -2.29 -22.27
C GLU A 126 40.64 -1.66 -23.61
N LEU A 127 40.78 -2.43 -24.68
CA LEU A 127 40.39 -2.10 -26.05
C LEU A 127 39.21 -3.01 -26.45
N LEU A 128 38.12 -2.38 -26.86
CA LEU A 128 37.02 -3.03 -27.56
C LEU A 128 37.14 -2.74 -29.06
N PRO A 129 37.40 -3.77 -29.90
CA PRO A 129 37.42 -3.62 -31.35
C PRO A 129 36.07 -3.12 -31.86
N GLY A 130 36.09 -2.23 -32.86
CA GLY A 130 34.88 -1.83 -33.57
C GLY A 130 34.63 -2.67 -34.81
N GLU A 131 33.55 -2.36 -35.51
CA GLU A 131 33.10 -3.05 -36.72
C GLU A 131 33.39 -2.24 -38.00
N SER A 132 33.88 -1.00 -37.89
CA SER A 132 34.18 -0.16 -39.06
C SER A 132 35.36 -0.69 -39.89
N ASP A 133 35.27 -0.60 -41.21
CA ASP A 133 36.36 -0.91 -42.13
C ASP A 133 37.49 0.16 -42.13
N ARG A 134 37.29 1.29 -41.45
CA ARG A 134 38.22 2.43 -41.47
C ARG A 134 39.13 2.41 -40.25
N SER A 135 40.43 2.26 -40.48
CA SER A 135 41.42 2.36 -39.41
C SER A 135 41.59 3.79 -38.90
N ALA A 136 41.76 3.94 -37.59
CA ALA A 136 42.05 5.20 -36.93
C ALA A 136 43.35 5.09 -36.10
N SER A 137 43.97 6.24 -35.83
CA SER A 137 45.17 6.34 -34.99
C SER A 137 45.02 7.36 -33.86
N LEU A 138 43.88 8.04 -33.79
CA LEU A 138 43.53 8.97 -32.73
C LEU A 138 42.25 8.49 -32.08
N PHE A 139 42.30 8.28 -30.76
CA PHE A 139 41.21 7.76 -29.96
C PHE A 139 40.98 8.63 -28.74
N THR A 140 39.78 8.55 -28.17
CA THR A 140 39.44 9.22 -26.91
C THR A 140 39.09 8.17 -25.86
N MET A 141 39.70 8.29 -24.68
CA MET A 141 39.43 7.44 -23.53
C MET A 141 37.99 7.65 -23.06
N GLN A 142 37.28 6.55 -22.81
CA GLN A 142 35.94 6.56 -22.22
C GLN A 142 36.04 6.58 -20.70
N ASP A 143 35.16 7.35 -20.05
CA ASP A 143 35.15 7.52 -18.59
C ASP A 143 34.65 6.27 -17.84
N GLN A 144 33.85 5.43 -18.50
CA GLN A 144 33.26 4.23 -17.91
C GLN A 144 33.51 3.01 -18.80
N PRO A 145 33.81 1.84 -18.20
CA PRO A 145 33.87 0.60 -18.96
C PRO A 145 32.51 0.29 -19.57
N ALA A 146 32.50 -0.30 -20.76
CA ALA A 146 31.33 -1.02 -21.24
C ALA A 146 31.10 -2.21 -20.27
N LEU A 147 30.12 -2.09 -19.37
CA LEU A 147 29.85 -3.10 -18.34
C LEU A 147 29.42 -4.43 -18.92
N ILE A 148 28.90 -4.40 -20.14
CA ILE A 148 28.45 -5.57 -20.90
C ILE A 148 29.15 -5.50 -22.26
N SER A 149 29.90 -6.55 -22.60
CA SER A 149 30.51 -6.66 -23.93
C SER A 149 29.41 -6.68 -24.98
N PRO A 150 29.59 -6.07 -26.18
CA PRO A 150 28.67 -6.25 -27.31
C PRO A 150 28.40 -7.71 -27.65
N ASP A 151 29.33 -8.61 -27.30
CA ASP A 151 29.23 -10.06 -27.48
C ASP A 151 28.22 -10.76 -26.55
N VAL A 152 27.63 -10.04 -25.57
CA VAL A 152 26.64 -10.63 -24.65
C VAL A 152 25.25 -10.40 -25.21
N ASP A 153 24.59 -11.50 -25.59
CA ASP A 153 23.22 -11.48 -26.09
C ASP A 153 22.23 -11.02 -25.00
N GLY A 154 21.32 -10.13 -25.39
CA GLY A 154 20.27 -9.60 -24.54
C GLY A 154 19.64 -8.33 -25.10
N VAL A 155 18.67 -7.77 -24.35
CA VAL A 155 17.89 -6.61 -24.77
C VAL A 155 18.00 -5.48 -23.74
N ARG A 156 18.10 -4.25 -24.23
CA ARG A 156 18.14 -3.03 -23.41
C ARG A 156 16.75 -2.42 -23.26
N TYR A 157 16.45 -1.96 -22.04
CA TYR A 157 15.24 -1.20 -21.72
C TYR A 157 15.58 0.03 -20.88
N SER A 158 14.62 0.93 -20.72
CA SER A 158 14.79 2.14 -19.90
C SER A 158 13.78 2.15 -18.76
N LEU A 159 14.20 2.53 -17.55
CA LEU A 159 13.33 2.73 -16.40
C LEU A 159 13.37 4.20 -15.95
N THR A 160 12.22 4.73 -15.54
CA THR A 160 12.10 6.08 -14.97
C THR A 160 11.63 6.04 -13.53
N ALA A 161 12.31 6.78 -12.65
CA ALA A 161 11.93 6.88 -11.23
C ALA A 161 11.84 8.34 -10.76
N ALA A 162 10.69 8.72 -10.21
CA ALA A 162 10.48 10.06 -9.64
C ALA A 162 11.10 10.25 -8.25
N ASN A 163 11.42 9.15 -7.55
CA ASN A 163 11.97 9.17 -6.20
C ASN A 163 13.44 8.73 -6.22
N ALA A 164 14.27 9.49 -5.51
CA ALA A 164 15.73 9.40 -5.50
C ALA A 164 16.31 8.26 -4.64
N GLU A 165 15.72 7.06 -4.69
CA GLU A 165 16.49 5.89 -4.28
C GLU A 165 17.40 5.55 -5.47
N VAL A 166 18.60 6.15 -5.44
CA VAL A 166 19.60 6.01 -6.50
C VAL A 166 20.08 4.57 -6.48
N LEU A 167 19.72 3.83 -7.53
CA LEU A 167 20.23 2.48 -7.73
C LEU A 167 21.58 2.57 -8.42
N ASP A 168 22.57 1.89 -7.85
CA ASP A 168 23.90 1.86 -8.42
C ASP A 168 23.91 1.07 -9.74
N VAL A 169 24.81 1.48 -10.61
CA VAL A 169 25.12 0.72 -11.82
C VAL A 169 25.65 -0.66 -11.42
N GLY A 170 25.12 -1.72 -12.02
CA GLY A 170 25.37 -3.11 -11.63
C GLY A 170 24.33 -3.72 -10.68
N THR A 171 23.39 -2.92 -10.16
CA THR A 171 22.24 -3.41 -9.39
C THR A 171 21.51 -4.51 -10.15
N GLY A 172 21.23 -5.64 -9.48
CA GLY A 172 20.60 -6.79 -10.11
C GLY A 172 19.11 -6.59 -10.40
N ILE A 173 18.65 -7.16 -11.52
CA ILE A 173 17.24 -7.21 -11.91
C ILE A 173 16.76 -8.66 -11.79
N PHE A 174 15.64 -8.84 -11.11
CA PHE A 174 15.15 -10.15 -10.70
C PHE A 174 13.73 -10.41 -11.20
N PHE A 175 13.53 -11.49 -11.94
CA PHE A 175 12.21 -12.01 -12.26
C PHE A 175 11.89 -13.17 -11.31
N ARG A 176 10.81 -13.06 -10.52
CA ARG A 176 10.45 -14.07 -9.49
C ARG A 176 11.62 -14.52 -8.62
N ASN A 177 12.44 -13.56 -8.18
CA ASN A 177 13.66 -13.75 -7.36
C ASN A 177 14.87 -14.39 -8.08
N TYR A 178 14.80 -14.62 -9.39
CA TYR A 178 15.91 -15.10 -10.19
C TYR A 178 16.57 -13.92 -10.93
N LYS A 179 17.90 -13.77 -10.83
CA LYS A 179 18.61 -12.66 -11.48
C LYS A 179 18.60 -12.87 -13.00
N ILE A 180 17.99 -11.96 -13.74
CA ILE A 180 17.87 -12.00 -15.21
C ILE A 180 18.65 -10.88 -15.91
N GLY A 181 19.12 -9.89 -15.16
CA GLY A 181 19.78 -8.72 -15.73
C GLY A 181 20.38 -7.80 -14.69
N GLN A 182 20.77 -6.60 -15.12
CA GLN A 182 21.34 -5.57 -14.27
C GLN A 182 21.19 -4.16 -14.84
N VAL A 183 21.35 -3.16 -13.98
CA VAL A 183 21.42 -1.74 -14.37
C VAL A 183 22.74 -1.47 -15.10
N GLU A 184 22.66 -0.92 -16.31
CA GLU A 184 23.80 -0.53 -17.17
C GLU A 184 24.17 0.95 -16.99
N SER A 185 23.18 1.82 -16.75
CA SER A 185 23.43 3.25 -16.52
C SER A 185 22.37 3.87 -15.61
N ALA A 186 22.75 4.95 -14.92
CA ALA A 186 21.85 5.77 -14.11
C ALA A 186 22.17 7.24 -14.38
N LYS A 187 21.17 8.02 -14.83
CA LYS A 187 21.34 9.43 -15.17
C LYS A 187 20.19 10.24 -14.57
N PHE A 188 20.51 11.34 -13.91
CA PHE A 188 19.49 12.28 -13.47
C PHE A 188 19.07 13.19 -14.63
N ASN A 189 17.76 13.28 -14.88
CA ASN A 189 17.21 14.12 -15.91
C ASN A 189 16.73 15.45 -15.30
N GLU A 190 17.51 16.51 -15.52
CA GLU A 190 17.26 17.83 -14.93
C GLU A 190 15.93 18.46 -15.37
N LYS A 191 15.36 18.04 -16.51
CA LYS A 191 14.11 18.60 -17.03
C LYS A 191 12.89 17.95 -16.41
N THR A 192 12.91 16.63 -16.26
CA THR A 192 11.79 15.87 -15.68
C THR A 192 11.90 15.74 -14.16
N LEU A 193 13.08 16.02 -13.59
CA LEU A 193 13.42 15.76 -12.20
C LEU A 193 13.27 14.27 -11.82
N GLU A 194 13.46 13.38 -12.80
CA GLU A 194 13.41 11.92 -12.62
C GLU A 194 14.79 11.29 -12.89
N MET A 195 15.02 10.10 -12.35
CA MET A 195 16.17 9.26 -12.69
C MET A 195 15.83 8.39 -13.90
N ASP A 196 16.67 8.45 -14.93
CA ASP A 196 16.65 7.59 -16.11
C ASP A 196 17.69 6.46 -15.92
N TYR A 197 17.21 5.21 -15.84
CA TYR A 197 18.05 4.03 -15.74
C TYR A 197 18.06 3.25 -17.05
N GLY A 198 19.23 3.01 -17.62
CA GLY A 198 19.39 2.00 -18.67
C GLY A 198 19.57 0.64 -18.03
N ILE A 199 18.75 -0.34 -18.43
CA ILE A 199 18.83 -1.72 -17.94
C ILE A 199 19.11 -2.69 -19.08
N PHE A 200 19.84 -3.75 -18.76
CA PHE A 200 20.11 -4.85 -19.69
C PHE A 200 19.59 -6.16 -19.13
N ILE A 201 18.85 -6.89 -19.95
CA ILE A 201 18.30 -8.21 -19.65
C ILE A 201 19.00 -9.23 -20.54
N ASN A 202 19.62 -10.23 -19.93
CA ASN A 202 20.39 -11.26 -20.62
C ASN A 202 19.46 -12.20 -21.39
N SER A 203 19.87 -12.64 -22.57
CA SER A 203 19.21 -13.77 -23.24
C SER A 203 19.47 -15.10 -22.51
N PRO A 204 18.48 -16.00 -22.44
CA PRO A 204 17.16 -15.98 -23.09
C PRO A 204 16.05 -15.31 -22.25
N TYR A 205 16.39 -14.58 -21.18
CA TYR A 205 15.41 -14.00 -20.26
C TYR A 205 14.75 -12.73 -20.79
N ASP A 206 15.24 -12.17 -21.89
CA ASP A 206 14.62 -11.05 -22.58
C ASP A 206 13.20 -11.39 -23.07
N GLU A 207 12.91 -12.66 -23.33
CA GLU A 207 11.56 -13.17 -23.66
C GLU A 207 10.54 -13.03 -22.52
N LEU A 208 10.99 -12.76 -21.28
CA LEU A 208 10.12 -12.56 -20.11
C LEU A 208 9.63 -11.10 -19.98
N ILE A 209 10.13 -10.18 -20.81
CA ILE A 209 9.82 -8.76 -20.72
C ILE A 209 8.79 -8.39 -21.78
N SER A 210 7.52 -8.35 -21.36
CA SER A 210 6.41 -7.90 -22.18
C SER A 210 6.00 -6.46 -21.84
N LYS A 211 5.04 -5.88 -22.56
CA LYS A 211 4.60 -4.50 -22.33
C LYS A 211 3.90 -4.29 -20.99
N ASN A 212 3.26 -5.33 -20.44
CA ASN A 212 2.50 -5.26 -19.19
C ASN A 212 3.30 -5.60 -17.92
N VAL A 213 4.61 -5.86 -18.00
CA VAL A 213 5.41 -6.13 -16.81
C VAL A 213 5.52 -4.89 -15.91
N ILE A 214 5.64 -5.11 -14.60
CA ILE A 214 5.81 -4.06 -13.61
C ILE A 214 7.17 -4.17 -12.94
N PHE A 215 7.87 -3.03 -12.80
CA PHE A 215 9.18 -2.95 -12.15
C PHE A 215 9.06 -2.26 -10.79
N TRP A 216 9.63 -2.82 -9.74
CA TRP A 216 9.68 -2.17 -8.42
C TRP A 216 11.01 -2.39 -7.70
N VAL A 217 11.37 -1.44 -6.84
CA VAL A 217 12.52 -1.58 -5.95
C VAL A 217 12.17 -2.59 -4.85
N ASN A 218 13.07 -3.53 -4.62
CA ASN A 218 12.97 -4.55 -3.59
C ASN A 218 14.01 -4.26 -2.50
N SER A 219 13.69 -3.34 -1.59
CA SER A 219 14.51 -2.99 -0.43
C SER A 219 14.16 -3.94 0.72
N GLY A 220 15.17 -4.59 1.32
CA GLY A 220 15.03 -5.86 2.02
C GLY A 220 13.99 -6.00 3.16
N ILE A 221 13.50 -4.90 3.74
CA ILE A 221 12.47 -4.94 4.78
C ILE A 221 11.36 -3.96 4.43
N GLU A 222 10.21 -4.48 4.04
CA GLU A 222 8.98 -3.72 3.89
C GLU A 222 8.06 -4.03 5.08
N VAL A 223 7.74 -2.98 5.84
CA VAL A 223 6.78 -3.03 6.95
C VAL A 223 5.55 -2.25 6.51
N ASP A 224 4.53 -2.97 6.05
CA ASP A 224 3.24 -2.39 5.72
C ASP A 224 2.37 -2.33 6.97
N LEU A 225 1.98 -1.12 7.32
CA LEU A 225 1.03 -0.83 8.39
C LEU A 225 -0.30 -0.44 7.75
N SER A 226 -1.22 -1.40 7.65
CA SER A 226 -2.54 -1.16 7.09
C SER A 226 -3.64 -1.28 8.15
N THR A 227 -4.87 -1.01 7.74
CA THR A 227 -6.07 -1.23 8.55
C THR A 227 -6.31 -2.72 8.84
N GLU A 228 -5.79 -3.62 7.99
CA GLU A 228 -5.85 -5.06 8.23
C GLU A 228 -4.78 -5.58 9.22
N GLY A 229 -3.81 -4.74 9.62
CA GLY A 229 -2.78 -5.09 10.61
C GLY A 229 -1.36 -4.76 10.16
N ILE A 230 -0.38 -5.45 10.76
CA ILE A 230 1.04 -5.32 10.41
C ILE A 230 1.41 -6.47 9.48
N ARG A 231 1.78 -6.16 8.24
CA ARG A 231 2.38 -7.13 7.32
C ARG A 231 3.88 -6.85 7.22
N VAL A 232 4.69 -7.81 7.65
CA VAL A 232 6.14 -7.75 7.52
C VAL A 232 6.55 -8.68 6.40
N SER A 233 6.95 -8.11 5.27
CA SER A 233 7.48 -8.87 4.14
C SER A 233 9.00 -8.92 4.27
N THR A 234 9.52 -10.03 4.80
CA THR A 234 10.97 -10.22 4.94
C THR A 234 11.51 -10.93 3.70
N GLY A 235 12.39 -10.28 2.94
CA GLY A 235 13.18 -10.95 1.92
C GLY A 235 14.15 -11.98 2.52
N SER A 236 14.74 -12.86 1.71
CA SER A 236 15.81 -13.75 2.18
C SER A 236 16.97 -12.92 2.76
N LEU A 237 17.68 -13.43 3.76
CA LEU A 237 18.79 -12.72 4.43
C LEU A 237 19.90 -12.25 3.45
N SER A 238 20.03 -12.93 2.29
CA SER A 238 20.88 -12.50 1.17
C SER A 238 20.40 -11.24 0.42
N LYS A 239 19.09 -10.96 0.43
CA LYS A 239 18.44 -9.76 -0.17
C LYS A 239 18.45 -8.55 0.77
N LEU A 240 18.59 -8.76 2.07
CA LEU A 240 18.65 -7.70 3.08
C LEU A 240 19.88 -6.79 2.94
N ILE A 241 20.93 -7.26 2.27
CA ILE A 241 22.23 -6.59 2.24
C ILE A 241 22.46 -5.79 0.95
N LYS A 242 21.69 -5.99 -0.14
CA LYS A 242 22.06 -5.41 -1.46
C LYS A 242 20.96 -4.78 -2.30
N GLY A 243 19.69 -4.77 -1.88
CA GLY A 243 18.61 -4.19 -2.68
C GLY A 243 18.54 -4.77 -4.10
N GLY A 244 17.61 -4.30 -4.92
CA GLY A 244 17.51 -4.76 -6.31
C GLY A 244 16.23 -4.30 -6.97
N ILE A 245 16.12 -4.52 -8.28
CA ILE A 245 14.89 -4.28 -9.02
C ILE A 245 14.21 -5.62 -9.23
N SER A 246 12.95 -5.73 -8.83
CA SER A 246 12.12 -6.89 -9.16
C SER A 246 11.20 -6.55 -10.33
N VAL A 247 10.96 -7.54 -11.19
CA VAL A 247 10.05 -7.47 -12.32
C VAL A 247 9.16 -8.71 -12.31
N ASP A 248 7.86 -8.52 -12.55
CA ASP A 248 6.90 -9.62 -12.71
C ASP A 248 5.66 -9.10 -13.45
N TYR A 249 4.77 -10.03 -13.77
CA TYR A 249 3.46 -9.71 -14.29
C TYR A 249 2.52 -9.29 -13.15
N PRO A 250 1.55 -8.40 -13.41
CA PRO A 250 0.48 -8.14 -12.47
C PRO A 250 -0.24 -9.44 -12.05
N PRO A 251 -0.71 -9.57 -10.79
CA PRO A 251 -1.48 -10.73 -10.35
C PRO A 251 -2.67 -10.99 -11.29
N ALA A 252 -2.82 -12.25 -11.71
CA ALA A 252 -3.83 -12.72 -12.67
C ALA A 252 -3.69 -12.18 -14.12
N ALA A 253 -2.62 -11.47 -14.44
CA ALA A 253 -2.28 -11.12 -15.83
C ALA A 253 -1.29 -12.14 -16.41
N GLU A 254 -1.49 -12.51 -17.67
CA GLU A 254 -0.52 -13.26 -18.46
C GLU A 254 0.39 -12.31 -19.25
N ALA A 255 1.48 -12.84 -19.80
CA ALA A 255 2.37 -12.09 -20.68
C ALA A 255 1.61 -11.62 -21.93
N ASP A 256 1.75 -10.35 -22.27
CA ASP A 256 1.15 -9.76 -23.47
C ASP A 256 2.14 -9.74 -24.64
N GLU A 257 2.20 -8.64 -25.41
CA GLU A 257 3.18 -8.49 -26.49
C GLU A 257 4.58 -8.27 -25.93
N LEU A 258 5.57 -8.96 -26.50
CA LEU A 258 6.98 -8.76 -26.15
C LEU A 258 7.38 -7.28 -26.30
N ALA A 259 8.13 -6.77 -25.34
CA ALA A 259 8.61 -5.41 -25.36
C ALA A 259 9.67 -5.24 -26.46
N ARG A 260 9.66 -4.08 -27.12
CA ARG A 260 10.73 -3.73 -28.06
C ARG A 260 11.94 -3.21 -27.31
N GLU A 261 13.12 -3.33 -27.90
CA GLU A 261 14.32 -2.70 -27.38
C GLU A 261 14.09 -1.20 -27.14
N ASN A 262 14.64 -0.68 -26.04
CA ASN A 262 14.48 0.68 -25.55
C ASN A 262 13.05 1.08 -25.13
N THR A 263 12.15 0.11 -24.92
CA THR A 263 10.86 0.39 -24.27
C THR A 263 11.11 1.00 -22.88
N GLN A 264 10.36 2.05 -22.57
CA GLN A 264 10.45 2.78 -21.31
C GLN A 264 9.38 2.28 -20.32
N TYR A 265 9.81 1.95 -19.11
CA TYR A 265 8.95 1.57 -18.00
C TYR A 265 9.09 2.53 -16.82
N LYS A 266 8.12 2.50 -15.91
CA LYS A 266 8.20 3.19 -14.63
C LYS A 266 8.80 2.24 -13.60
N LEU A 267 9.78 2.72 -12.83
CA LEU A 267 10.28 2.02 -11.64
C LEU A 267 9.49 2.50 -10.42
N HIS A 268 8.76 1.57 -9.81
CA HIS A 268 7.95 1.83 -8.63
C HIS A 268 8.75 1.65 -7.35
N LYS A 269 8.34 2.37 -6.29
CA LYS A 269 9.01 2.30 -4.98
C LYS A 269 8.95 0.91 -4.35
N ASN A 270 7.81 0.24 -4.50
CA ASN A 270 7.57 -1.09 -3.96
C ASN A 270 6.45 -1.79 -4.76
N PHE A 271 6.20 -3.05 -4.43
CA PHE A 271 5.18 -3.85 -5.11
C PHE A 271 3.78 -3.27 -4.93
N ALA A 272 3.43 -2.81 -3.72
CA ALA A 272 2.10 -2.24 -3.44
C ALA A 272 1.79 -1.04 -4.35
N VAL A 273 2.72 -0.10 -4.50
CA VAL A 273 2.57 1.08 -5.38
C VAL A 273 2.56 0.69 -6.85
N ALA A 274 3.31 -0.33 -7.25
CA ALA A 274 3.24 -0.87 -8.63
C ALA A 274 1.85 -1.42 -8.94
N LEU A 275 1.23 -2.09 -7.97
CA LEU A 275 -0.12 -2.64 -8.13
C LEU A 275 -1.22 -1.57 -8.18
N GLU A 276 -1.06 -0.42 -7.52
CA GLU A 276 -2.08 0.63 -7.51
C GLU A 276 -2.24 1.32 -8.87
N ARG A 277 -1.17 1.44 -9.67
CA ARG A 277 -1.22 2.05 -11.01
C ARG A 277 -1.97 1.24 -12.06
N ARG A 278 -2.40 0.02 -11.76
CA ARG A 278 -3.24 -0.74 -12.70
C ARG A 278 -4.64 -0.14 -12.84
N PHE A 279 -5.03 0.77 -11.94
CA PHE A 279 -6.36 1.35 -11.88
C PHE A 279 -6.37 2.79 -12.40
N ASP A 280 -5.75 3.04 -13.56
CA ASP A 280 -5.64 4.36 -14.16
C ASP A 280 -6.97 4.89 -14.73
N LEU A 281 -7.95 4.01 -15.00
CA LEU A 281 -9.32 4.45 -15.30
C LEU A 281 -10.09 4.71 -14.00
N PHE A 282 -10.20 5.98 -13.65
CA PHE A 282 -10.96 6.44 -12.48
C PHE A 282 -11.75 7.71 -12.79
N ASP A 283 -12.79 7.96 -12.00
CA ASP A 283 -13.43 9.28 -11.91
C ASP A 283 -13.26 9.84 -10.49
N LEU A 284 -13.18 11.17 -10.41
CA LEU A 284 -13.05 11.89 -9.15
C LEU A 284 -14.42 12.28 -8.58
N TYR A 285 -14.60 12.05 -7.28
CA TYR A 285 -15.81 12.41 -6.56
C TYR A 285 -15.47 13.22 -5.31
N LEU A 286 -16.36 14.15 -4.96
CA LEU A 286 -16.25 14.95 -3.75
C LEU A 286 -17.17 14.39 -2.68
N ILE A 287 -16.68 14.28 -1.44
CA ILE A 287 -17.52 13.99 -0.27
C ILE A 287 -17.35 15.13 0.72
N GLU A 288 -18.47 15.69 1.17
CA GLU A 288 -18.49 16.73 2.20
C GLU A 288 -18.86 16.10 3.54
N PHE A 289 -17.93 16.10 4.50
CA PHE A 289 -18.17 15.56 5.84
C PHE A 289 -18.46 16.69 6.83
N GLU A 290 -19.60 16.62 7.51
CA GLU A 290 -19.94 17.53 8.62
C GLU A 290 -19.21 17.17 9.93
N GLN A 291 -18.66 15.96 10.00
CA GLN A 291 -17.93 15.44 11.16
C GLN A 291 -16.40 15.60 11.02
N SER A 292 -15.68 15.38 12.13
CA SER A 292 -14.22 15.36 12.13
C SER A 292 -13.68 14.28 11.18
N ILE A 293 -12.77 14.68 10.29
CA ILE A 293 -12.02 13.79 9.39
C ILE A 293 -10.68 13.34 10.00
N LYS A 294 -10.48 13.51 11.32
CA LYS A 294 -9.23 13.13 11.99
C LYS A 294 -8.94 11.64 11.76
N GLY A 295 -7.71 11.35 11.33
CA GLY A 295 -7.28 9.98 11.02
C GLY A 295 -7.41 9.61 9.54
N LEU A 296 -8.13 10.41 8.74
CA LEU A 296 -8.23 10.21 7.30
C LEU A 296 -6.99 10.80 6.63
N ARG A 297 -6.38 10.06 5.69
CA ARG A 297 -5.16 10.46 4.98
C ARG A 297 -5.30 10.17 3.48
N PRO A 298 -4.57 10.90 2.61
CA PRO A 298 -4.39 10.47 1.23
C PRO A 298 -3.90 9.02 1.16
N GLY A 299 -4.46 8.24 0.23
CA GLY A 299 -4.22 6.80 0.10
C GLY A 299 -5.12 5.90 0.96
N ALA A 300 -5.93 6.46 1.88
CA ALA A 300 -6.91 5.66 2.61
C ALA A 300 -7.91 5.00 1.65
N PRO A 301 -8.35 3.76 1.91
CA PRO A 301 -9.24 3.06 0.99
C PRO A 301 -10.64 3.68 0.98
N VAL A 302 -11.29 3.59 -0.17
CA VAL A 302 -12.74 3.80 -0.30
C VAL A 302 -13.36 2.44 -0.58
N GLU A 303 -14.29 2.03 0.27
CA GLU A 303 -14.88 0.70 0.24
C GLU A 303 -16.39 0.77 0.01
N TYR A 304 -16.91 -0.20 -0.71
CA TYR A 304 -18.33 -0.50 -0.76
C TYR A 304 -18.57 -1.81 -0.01
N ARG A 305 -19.16 -1.73 1.19
CA ARG A 305 -19.45 -2.90 2.05
C ARG A 305 -18.26 -3.86 2.21
N GLY A 306 -17.07 -3.33 2.47
CA GLY A 306 -15.82 -4.10 2.63
C GLY A 306 -15.06 -4.42 1.35
N MET A 307 -15.58 -4.06 0.17
CA MET A 307 -14.87 -4.18 -1.10
C MET A 307 -14.20 -2.84 -1.43
N ARG A 308 -12.86 -2.79 -1.53
CA ARG A 308 -12.15 -1.58 -1.96
C ARG A 308 -12.47 -1.25 -3.42
N ILE A 309 -13.12 -0.12 -3.65
CA ILE A 309 -13.52 0.39 -4.96
C ILE A 309 -12.76 1.66 -5.36
N GLY A 310 -11.92 2.18 -4.46
CA GLY A 310 -11.30 3.47 -4.66
C GLY A 310 -10.26 3.83 -3.61
N THR A 311 -9.81 5.07 -3.70
CA THR A 311 -8.81 5.65 -2.81
C THR A 311 -9.07 7.13 -2.55
N VAL A 312 -8.68 7.58 -1.36
CA VAL A 312 -8.72 8.99 -0.99
C VAL A 312 -7.57 9.73 -1.65
N GLU A 313 -7.87 10.74 -2.45
CA GLU A 313 -6.88 11.52 -3.19
C GLU A 313 -6.39 12.73 -2.39
N GLN A 314 -7.31 13.50 -1.79
CA GLN A 314 -6.97 14.71 -1.04
C GLN A 314 -7.84 14.89 0.20
N VAL A 315 -7.19 15.30 1.29
CA VAL A 315 -7.82 15.54 2.60
C VAL A 315 -7.15 16.75 3.27
N PRO A 316 -7.84 17.88 3.47
CA PRO A 316 -9.04 18.29 2.74
C PRO A 316 -8.73 18.53 1.25
N ALA A 317 -9.74 18.46 0.40
CA ALA A 317 -9.63 18.82 -1.01
C ALA A 317 -9.33 20.33 -1.15
N GLN A 318 -8.27 20.67 -1.88
CA GLN A 318 -7.83 22.06 -2.07
C GLN A 318 -8.57 22.70 -3.25
N LEU A 319 -9.88 22.87 -3.09
CA LEU A 319 -10.75 23.44 -4.11
C LEU A 319 -11.04 24.91 -3.81
N VAL A 320 -10.98 25.73 -4.86
CA VAL A 320 -11.24 27.18 -4.80
C VAL A 320 -12.44 27.49 -5.69
N ARG A 321 -13.41 28.25 -5.17
CA ARG A 321 -14.51 28.84 -5.94
C ARG A 321 -14.50 30.35 -5.67
N ASP A 322 -14.53 31.14 -6.74
CA ASP A 322 -14.51 32.61 -6.68
C ASP A 322 -13.36 33.18 -5.83
N GLY A 323 -12.20 32.53 -5.86
CA GLY A 323 -11.00 32.93 -5.11
C GLY A 323 -11.01 32.56 -3.63
N GLN A 324 -12.04 31.86 -3.13
CA GLN A 324 -12.11 31.39 -1.73
C GLN A 324 -12.10 29.86 -1.61
N PRO A 325 -11.53 29.30 -0.54
CA PRO A 325 -11.60 27.86 -0.26
C PRO A 325 -13.05 27.37 -0.10
N LEU A 326 -13.32 26.14 -0.51
CA LEU A 326 -14.62 25.49 -0.30
C LEU A 326 -14.88 25.04 1.15
N TYR A 327 -13.96 25.28 2.07
CA TYR A 327 -14.08 24.96 3.50
C TYR A 327 -13.99 26.23 4.36
N PHE A 328 -14.60 26.20 5.55
CA PHE A 328 -14.81 27.38 6.43
C PHE A 328 -15.69 28.48 5.82
N GLN A 329 -16.72 28.10 5.04
CA GLN A 329 -17.70 29.06 4.54
C GLN A 329 -18.67 29.47 5.66
N GLN A 330 -19.26 30.66 5.52
CA GLN A 330 -20.16 31.23 6.54
C GLN A 330 -21.38 30.33 6.81
N ASP A 331 -21.87 29.63 5.78
CA ASP A 331 -23.05 28.76 5.84
C ASP A 331 -22.72 27.26 5.63
N ASN A 332 -21.46 26.90 5.37
CA ASN A 332 -21.03 25.51 5.19
C ASN A 332 -19.73 25.22 5.96
N THR A 333 -19.87 24.45 7.02
CA THR A 333 -18.75 23.99 7.86
C THR A 333 -18.23 22.61 7.46
N SER A 334 -18.75 22.02 6.38
CA SER A 334 -18.35 20.70 5.92
C SER A 334 -16.92 20.70 5.40
N ILE A 335 -16.24 19.57 5.55
CA ILE A 335 -14.87 19.38 5.09
C ILE A 335 -14.90 18.58 3.79
N PRO A 336 -14.48 19.16 2.65
CA PRO A 336 -14.46 18.48 1.38
C PRO A 336 -13.30 17.49 1.32
N VAL A 337 -13.57 16.27 0.88
CA VAL A 337 -12.61 15.20 0.67
C VAL A 337 -12.73 14.71 -0.76
N LEU A 338 -11.61 14.67 -1.48
CA LEU A 338 -11.56 14.20 -2.86
C LEU A 338 -11.19 12.73 -2.88
N ILE A 339 -11.97 11.92 -3.60
CA ILE A 339 -11.72 10.49 -3.78
C ILE A 339 -11.63 10.12 -5.26
N LYS A 340 -10.92 9.03 -5.54
CA LYS A 340 -10.90 8.30 -6.81
C LYS A 340 -11.76 7.06 -6.68
N VAL A 341 -12.72 6.89 -7.59
CA VAL A 341 -13.38 5.59 -7.81
C VAL A 341 -12.65 4.91 -8.96
N GLU A 342 -12.00 3.80 -8.65
CA GLU A 342 -11.05 3.07 -9.49
C GLU A 342 -11.77 1.90 -10.17
N TYR A 343 -12.10 2.03 -11.46
CA TYR A 343 -13.04 1.13 -12.13
C TYR A 343 -12.53 -0.30 -12.30
N GLY A 344 -11.23 -0.49 -12.53
CA GLY A 344 -10.63 -1.82 -12.57
C GLY A 344 -10.65 -2.57 -11.23
N ARG A 345 -11.02 -1.91 -10.11
CA ARG A 345 -11.30 -2.62 -8.83
C ARG A 345 -12.71 -3.19 -8.75
N ILE A 346 -13.63 -2.69 -9.57
CA ILE A 346 -15.04 -3.05 -9.54
C ILE A 346 -15.31 -4.23 -10.48
N TYR A 347 -14.67 -4.23 -11.66
CA TYR A 347 -14.85 -5.26 -12.67
C TYR A 347 -13.64 -5.32 -13.62
N ASP A 348 -13.34 -6.49 -14.19
CA ASP A 348 -12.14 -6.72 -15.01
C ASP A 348 -12.07 -5.86 -16.29
N VAL A 349 -13.23 -5.39 -16.78
CA VAL A 349 -13.32 -4.50 -17.95
C VAL A 349 -13.66 -3.09 -17.49
N ASP A 350 -12.62 -2.27 -17.31
CA ASP A 350 -12.69 -0.92 -16.76
C ASP A 350 -13.79 -0.05 -17.40
N GLU A 351 -13.88 -0.02 -18.73
CA GLU A 351 -14.87 0.79 -19.47
C GLU A 351 -16.31 0.36 -19.20
N GLN A 352 -16.55 -0.96 -19.07
CA GLN A 352 -17.89 -1.48 -18.71
C GLN A 352 -18.23 -1.11 -17.27
N ALA A 353 -17.27 -1.21 -16.36
CA ALA A 353 -17.43 -0.83 -14.96
C ALA A 353 -17.77 0.67 -14.83
N LYS A 354 -17.05 1.51 -15.58
CA LYS A 354 -17.30 2.96 -15.65
C LYS A 354 -18.71 3.28 -16.12
N GLN A 355 -19.13 2.72 -17.26
CA GLN A 355 -20.48 2.93 -17.80
C GLN A 355 -21.56 2.46 -16.82
N TYR A 356 -21.36 1.29 -16.20
CA TYR A 356 -22.29 0.75 -15.21
C TYR A 356 -22.40 1.65 -13.98
N TRP A 357 -21.27 2.11 -13.44
CA TRP A 357 -21.23 3.00 -12.28
C TRP A 357 -21.92 4.33 -12.57
N GLN A 358 -21.52 5.01 -13.65
CA GLN A 358 -22.09 6.31 -14.05
C GLN A 358 -23.59 6.21 -14.33
N GLY A 359 -24.06 5.11 -14.94
CA GLY A 359 -25.47 4.90 -15.25
C GLY A 359 -26.37 4.58 -14.04
N ASN A 360 -25.79 4.23 -12.89
CA ASN A 360 -26.55 3.80 -11.71
C ASN A 360 -26.30 4.64 -10.45
N ILE A 361 -25.22 5.41 -10.38
CA ILE A 361 -24.85 6.16 -9.17
C ILE A 361 -25.94 7.12 -8.69
N GLU A 362 -26.63 7.83 -9.60
CA GLU A 362 -27.78 8.68 -9.23
C GLU A 362 -28.93 7.88 -8.62
N LYS A 363 -29.22 6.67 -9.14
CA LYS A 363 -30.26 5.78 -8.60
C LYS A 363 -29.87 5.26 -7.22
N TRP A 364 -28.60 4.91 -7.03
CA TRP A 364 -28.09 4.43 -5.74
C TRP A 364 -28.15 5.52 -4.67
N ILE A 365 -27.76 6.75 -5.00
CA ILE A 365 -27.86 7.89 -4.09
C ILE A 365 -29.32 8.16 -3.69
N LYS A 366 -30.23 8.11 -4.67
CA LYS A 366 -31.68 8.24 -4.41
C LYS A 366 -32.21 7.11 -3.51
N ASN A 367 -31.64 5.91 -3.63
CA ASN A 367 -31.98 4.74 -2.83
C ASN A 367 -31.21 4.67 -1.49
N GLY A 368 -30.46 5.71 -1.12
CA GLY A 368 -29.84 5.82 0.20
C GLY A 368 -28.34 5.53 0.25
N LEU A 369 -27.63 5.45 -0.88
CA LEU A 369 -26.17 5.36 -0.89
C LEU A 369 -25.56 6.58 -0.19
N ARG A 370 -24.74 6.36 0.83
CA ARG A 370 -24.04 7.40 1.59
C ARG A 370 -22.62 7.01 1.90
N ALA A 371 -21.74 7.99 1.87
CA ALA A 371 -20.38 7.90 2.39
C ALA A 371 -20.36 8.07 3.91
N SER A 372 -19.53 7.31 4.59
CA SER A 372 -19.35 7.40 6.04
C SER A 372 -17.91 7.11 6.42
N LEU A 373 -17.40 7.73 7.49
CA LEU A 373 -16.06 7.44 8.01
C LEU A 373 -16.13 6.24 8.94
N LYS A 374 -15.36 5.19 8.64
CA LYS A 374 -15.26 4.00 9.48
C LYS A 374 -13.85 3.87 10.06
N SER A 375 -13.77 3.36 11.27
CA SER A 375 -12.49 3.09 11.92
C SER A 375 -11.84 1.89 11.23
N GLY A 376 -10.68 2.12 10.61
CA GLY A 376 -9.90 1.05 10.01
C GLY A 376 -8.94 0.41 11.01
N ASN A 377 -8.30 1.21 11.86
CA ASN A 377 -7.41 0.70 12.90
C ASN A 377 -7.58 1.50 14.21
N LEU A 378 -8.09 0.83 15.25
CA LEU A 378 -8.35 1.44 16.55
C LEU A 378 -7.08 1.87 17.30
N LEU A 379 -5.92 1.26 16.99
CA LEU A 379 -4.65 1.57 17.64
C LEU A 379 -4.02 2.85 17.10
N THR A 380 -4.03 3.02 15.78
CA THR A 380 -3.44 4.19 15.10
C THR A 380 -4.42 5.33 14.93
N GLY A 381 -5.73 5.06 15.10
CA GLY A 381 -6.80 6.01 14.80
C GLY A 381 -6.99 6.25 13.30
N ALA A 382 -6.47 5.36 12.44
CA ALA A 382 -6.66 5.45 11.00
C ALA A 382 -8.12 5.13 10.64
N VAL A 383 -8.69 5.93 9.75
CA VAL A 383 -10.06 5.78 9.25
C VAL A 383 -10.07 5.62 7.73
N TYR A 384 -11.13 5.02 7.21
CA TYR A 384 -11.38 4.87 5.78
C TYR A 384 -12.80 5.34 5.45
N ILE A 385 -13.11 5.46 4.16
CA ILE A 385 -14.45 5.86 3.69
C ILE A 385 -15.20 4.60 3.27
N GLU A 386 -16.38 4.39 3.84
CA GLU A 386 -17.31 3.35 3.41
C GLU A 386 -18.53 3.96 2.71
N LEU A 387 -18.85 3.44 1.53
CA LEU A 387 -20.12 3.64 0.85
C LEU A 387 -21.07 2.50 1.20
N ASP A 388 -22.23 2.82 1.79
CA ASP A 388 -23.29 1.87 2.11
C ASP A 388 -24.67 2.50 1.92
N PHE A 389 -25.72 1.67 1.94
CA PHE A 389 -27.12 2.07 1.81
C PHE A 389 -27.77 2.25 3.18
N TYR A 390 -28.21 3.47 3.45
CA TYR A 390 -28.91 3.84 4.67
C TYR A 390 -30.39 4.08 4.37
N SER A 391 -31.27 3.19 4.83
CA SER A 391 -32.71 3.23 4.56
C SER A 391 -33.42 4.46 5.14
N SER A 392 -32.83 5.10 6.16
CA SER A 392 -33.34 6.31 6.80
C SER A 392 -32.80 7.61 6.20
N ALA A 393 -31.90 7.54 5.22
CA ALA A 393 -31.33 8.73 4.58
C ALA A 393 -32.39 9.43 3.71
N LYS A 394 -32.48 10.76 3.82
CA LYS A 394 -33.38 11.56 2.97
C LYS A 394 -32.95 11.43 1.50
N PRO A 395 -33.86 11.33 0.53
CA PRO A 395 -33.48 11.32 -0.88
C PRO A 395 -32.70 12.59 -1.24
N GLU A 396 -31.55 12.41 -1.89
CA GLU A 396 -30.67 13.49 -2.32
C GLU A 396 -30.26 13.23 -3.77
N SER A 397 -29.80 14.25 -4.48
CA SER A 397 -29.32 14.13 -5.86
C SER A 397 -27.87 14.58 -5.94
N ILE A 398 -27.13 14.05 -6.92
CA ILE A 398 -25.77 14.52 -7.20
C ILE A 398 -25.86 16.00 -7.56
N ALA A 399 -25.28 16.85 -6.72
CA ALA A 399 -25.17 18.27 -7.00
C ALA A 399 -24.24 18.48 -8.22
N LYS A 400 -24.81 18.83 -9.37
CA LYS A 400 -24.09 18.99 -10.64
C LYS A 400 -23.32 20.32 -10.79
N HIS A 401 -23.39 21.20 -9.78
CA HIS A 401 -22.76 22.53 -9.82
C HIS A 401 -21.38 22.56 -9.15
N SER A 402 -20.85 21.44 -8.68
CA SER A 402 -19.47 21.32 -8.18
C SER A 402 -18.52 20.90 -9.31
N ILE A 403 -17.23 21.21 -9.18
CA ILE A 403 -16.17 20.81 -10.12
C ILE A 403 -16.13 19.28 -10.25
N TYR A 404 -16.54 18.56 -9.20
CA TYR A 404 -16.66 17.10 -9.14
C TYR A 404 -18.06 16.69 -8.67
N PRO A 405 -18.61 15.56 -9.12
CA PRO A 405 -19.85 15.00 -8.59
C PRO A 405 -19.76 14.77 -7.08
N ILE A 406 -20.77 15.25 -6.34
CA ILE A 406 -20.82 15.10 -4.88
C ILE A 406 -21.51 13.78 -4.50
N LEU A 407 -20.82 12.96 -3.70
CA LEU A 407 -21.39 11.82 -3.01
C LEU A 407 -21.84 12.25 -1.61
N PRO A 408 -23.13 12.08 -1.27
CA PRO A 408 -23.63 12.53 0.02
C PRO A 408 -23.08 11.67 1.16
N SER A 409 -22.84 12.31 2.31
CA SER A 409 -22.28 11.65 3.50
C SER A 409 -23.29 11.56 4.63
N VAL A 410 -23.01 10.68 5.60
CA VAL A 410 -23.70 10.63 6.89
C VAL A 410 -22.68 10.55 8.03
N PRO A 411 -22.97 11.15 9.19
CA PRO A 411 -22.19 10.93 10.39
C PRO A 411 -22.15 9.45 10.79
N SER A 412 -21.04 9.00 11.37
CA SER A 412 -20.83 7.58 11.67
C SER A 412 -19.94 7.35 12.89
N GLY A 413 -19.95 6.11 13.39
CA GLY A 413 -19.11 5.69 14.51
C GLY A 413 -19.52 6.37 15.83
N PHE A 414 -18.53 6.88 16.56
CA PHE A 414 -18.73 7.50 17.87
C PHE A 414 -19.62 8.76 17.82
N THR A 415 -19.53 9.54 16.74
CA THR A 415 -20.35 10.74 16.54
C THR A 415 -21.85 10.39 16.52
N ALA A 416 -22.23 9.41 15.69
CA ALA A 416 -23.62 8.97 15.57
C ALA A 416 -24.16 8.37 16.88
N LEU A 417 -23.32 7.62 17.63
CA LEU A 417 -23.70 7.10 18.94
C LEU A 417 -23.95 8.23 19.94
N SER A 418 -23.04 9.22 19.99
CA SER A 418 -23.19 10.39 20.86
C SER A 418 -24.48 11.16 20.55
N GLU A 419 -24.79 11.39 19.28
CA GLU A 419 -26.03 12.05 18.87
C GLU A 419 -27.28 11.26 19.26
N GLN A 420 -27.28 9.94 19.08
CA GLN A 420 -28.41 9.09 19.47
C GLN A 420 -28.60 9.06 21.00
N VAL A 421 -27.52 8.98 21.78
CA VAL A 421 -27.58 9.05 23.25
C VAL A 421 -28.12 10.40 23.69
N MET A 422 -27.62 11.51 23.13
CA MET A 422 -28.13 12.85 23.44
C MET A 422 -29.59 13.02 23.01
N ALA A 423 -30.00 12.46 21.87
CA ALA A 423 -31.38 12.47 21.43
C ALA A 423 -32.29 11.67 22.37
N LEU A 424 -31.83 10.52 22.88
CA LEU A 424 -32.55 9.73 23.88
C LEU A 424 -32.67 10.46 25.20
N LEU A 425 -31.58 11.06 25.71
CA LEU A 425 -31.58 11.87 26.92
C LEU A 425 -32.54 13.07 26.79
N ASN A 426 -32.52 13.75 25.64
CA ASN A 426 -33.43 14.86 25.35
C ASN A 426 -34.88 14.42 25.27
N LYS A 427 -35.17 13.22 24.74
CA LYS A 427 -36.52 12.65 24.72
C LYS A 427 -36.98 12.26 26.13
N LEU A 428 -36.10 11.64 26.92
CA LEU A 428 -36.38 11.24 28.30
C LEU A 428 -36.69 12.46 29.18
N ASN A 429 -35.89 13.53 29.05
CA ASN A 429 -36.11 14.80 29.75
C ASN A 429 -37.41 15.51 29.34
N LYS A 430 -38.00 15.16 28.18
CA LYS A 430 -39.25 15.75 27.67
C LYS A 430 -40.48 14.89 27.93
N LEU A 431 -40.35 13.76 28.61
CA LEU A 431 -41.52 12.98 29.01
C LEU A 431 -42.33 13.75 30.08
N PRO A 432 -43.64 13.95 29.88
CA PRO A 432 -44.50 14.59 30.87
C PRO A 432 -44.78 13.60 32.02
N LEU A 433 -43.84 13.52 32.96
CA LEU A 433 -44.02 12.76 34.21
C LEU A 433 -45.15 13.33 35.09
N SER A 434 -45.61 14.55 34.80
CA SER A 434 -46.74 15.20 35.47
C SER A 434 -48.07 14.50 35.21
N ASP A 435 -48.28 13.94 34.01
CA ASP A 435 -49.57 13.42 33.58
C ASP A 435 -49.77 11.97 34.05
N THR A 436 -48.67 11.21 34.13
CA THR A 436 -48.63 9.84 34.65
C THR A 436 -48.85 9.76 36.18
N ILE A 437 -48.55 10.83 36.93
CA ILE A 437 -48.85 10.92 38.37
C ILE A 437 -50.36 11.09 38.61
N GLY A 438 -51.08 11.75 37.68
CA GLY A 438 -52.54 11.93 37.75
C GLY A 438 -53.29 10.61 37.63
N GLU A 439 -52.97 9.81 36.61
CA GLU A 439 -53.60 8.49 36.38
C GLU A 439 -53.26 7.49 37.50
N ALA A 440 -52.04 7.55 38.06
CA ALA A 440 -51.66 6.76 39.22
C ALA A 440 -52.51 7.13 40.46
N LYS A 441 -52.79 8.43 40.68
CA LYS A 441 -53.65 8.90 41.78
C LYS A 441 -55.10 8.43 41.64
N ASP A 442 -55.63 8.43 40.42
CA ASP A 442 -57.00 7.98 40.16
C ASP A 442 -57.14 6.47 40.36
N THR A 443 -56.15 5.70 39.92
CA THR A 443 -56.07 4.25 40.16
C THR A 443 -55.97 3.93 41.65
N LEU A 444 -55.12 4.66 42.40
CA LEU A 444 -55.00 4.52 43.86
C LEU A 444 -56.31 4.86 44.58
N THR A 445 -57.05 5.85 44.09
CA THR A 445 -58.36 6.22 44.64
C THR A 445 -59.39 5.12 44.41
N ALA A 446 -59.41 4.52 43.22
CA ALA A 446 -60.26 3.37 42.92
C ALA A 446 -59.93 2.15 43.80
N TYR A 447 -58.63 1.85 44.02
CA TYR A 447 -58.22 0.78 44.92
C TYR A 447 -58.61 1.02 46.39
N LYS A 448 -58.49 2.27 46.86
CA LYS A 448 -58.95 2.66 48.20
C LYS A 448 -60.46 2.46 48.37
N GLN A 449 -61.24 2.82 47.35
CA GLN A 449 -62.69 2.64 47.34
C GLN A 449 -63.07 1.15 47.39
N LEU A 450 -62.39 0.30 46.61
CA LEU A 450 -62.57 -1.15 46.62
C LEU A 450 -62.27 -1.75 48.00
N GLY A 451 -61.19 -1.30 48.66
CA GLY A 451 -60.84 -1.74 50.02
C GLY A 451 -61.94 -1.44 51.04
N LEU A 452 -62.51 -0.24 50.99
CA LEU A 452 -63.60 0.19 51.88
C LEU A 452 -64.91 -0.59 51.64
N GLU A 453 -65.25 -0.88 50.37
CA GLU A 453 -66.41 -1.70 50.03
C GLU A 453 -66.23 -3.16 50.46
N THR A 454 -65.01 -3.68 50.31
CA THR A 454 -64.67 -5.04 50.75
C THR A 454 -64.70 -5.15 52.27
N GLU A 455 -64.25 -4.13 53.01
CA GLU A 455 -64.37 -4.09 54.48
C GLU A 455 -65.84 -4.12 54.94
N LYS A 456 -66.73 -3.39 54.24
CA LYS A 456 -68.18 -3.44 54.51
C LYS A 456 -68.75 -4.83 54.27
N LEU A 457 -68.41 -5.46 53.15
CA LEU A 457 -68.86 -6.81 52.83
C LEU A 457 -68.40 -7.83 53.89
N ILE A 458 -67.14 -7.74 54.35
CA ILE A 458 -66.60 -8.64 55.40
C ILE A 458 -67.34 -8.43 56.73
N LYS A 459 -67.65 -7.19 57.12
CA LYS A 459 -68.43 -6.90 58.35
C LYS A 459 -69.86 -7.47 58.27
N GLU A 460 -70.49 -7.43 57.10
CA GLU A 460 -71.82 -8.03 56.90
C GLU A 460 -71.77 -9.56 56.94
N LEU A 461 -70.70 -10.17 56.40
CA LEU A 461 -70.49 -11.61 56.43
C LEU A 461 -70.19 -12.14 57.84
N ASN A 462 -69.36 -11.46 58.64
CA ASN A 462 -69.08 -11.84 60.04
C ASN A 462 -70.32 -11.81 60.95
N ASN A 463 -71.33 -11.00 60.62
CA ASN A 463 -72.58 -10.92 61.40
C ASN A 463 -73.58 -12.04 61.09
N LYS A 464 -73.37 -12.81 60.02
CA LYS A 464 -74.09 -14.06 59.77
C LYS A 464 -73.14 -15.19 60.17
N LYS A 465 -73.54 -16.07 61.10
CA LYS A 465 -72.70 -17.21 61.52
C LYS A 465 -72.39 -18.12 60.32
N VAL A 466 -71.25 -17.90 59.68
CA VAL A 466 -70.67 -18.77 58.66
C VAL A 466 -69.58 -19.62 59.33
N SER A 467 -69.29 -20.81 58.78
CA SER A 467 -68.39 -21.83 59.34
C SER A 467 -67.03 -21.29 59.84
N GLU A 468 -66.48 -21.86 60.93
CA GLU A 468 -65.20 -21.45 61.58
C GLU A 468 -63.98 -21.38 60.62
N LYS A 469 -63.97 -22.15 59.53
CA LYS A 469 -62.90 -22.10 58.51
C LYS A 469 -63.02 -20.87 57.60
N VAL A 470 -64.25 -20.41 57.35
CA VAL A 470 -64.52 -19.20 56.57
C VAL A 470 -64.13 -17.97 57.40
N ASP A 471 -64.40 -17.97 58.71
CA ASP A 471 -63.98 -16.90 59.62
C ASP A 471 -62.46 -16.69 59.64
N LYS A 472 -61.65 -17.77 59.70
CA LYS A 472 -60.18 -17.64 59.68
C LYS A 472 -59.65 -17.07 58.37
N ASN A 473 -60.16 -17.54 57.24
CA ASN A 473 -59.74 -17.04 55.93
C ASN A 473 -60.21 -15.59 55.69
N LEU A 474 -61.42 -15.24 56.13
CA LEU A 474 -61.94 -13.88 56.07
C LEU A 474 -61.16 -12.94 56.98
N THR A 475 -60.78 -13.38 58.19
CA THR A 475 -59.95 -12.58 59.11
C THR A 475 -58.55 -12.34 58.54
N GLN A 476 -57.95 -13.35 57.90
CA GLN A 476 -56.65 -13.23 57.24
C GLN A 476 -56.71 -12.31 55.99
N LEU A 477 -57.81 -12.37 55.24
CA LEU A 477 -58.07 -11.42 54.14
C LEU A 477 -58.28 -10.00 54.66
N GLN A 478 -59.00 -9.83 55.77
CA GLN A 478 -59.21 -8.54 56.41
C GLN A 478 -57.88 -7.93 56.85
N GLY A 479 -57.00 -8.72 57.46
CA GLY A 479 -55.64 -8.29 57.82
C GLY A 479 -54.83 -7.83 56.61
N THR A 480 -54.86 -8.61 55.52
CA THR A 480 -54.18 -8.27 54.26
C THR A 480 -54.72 -6.97 53.64
N LEU A 481 -56.04 -6.75 53.65
CA LEU A 481 -56.67 -5.55 53.10
C LEU A 481 -56.39 -4.29 53.94
N VAL A 482 -56.35 -4.43 55.27
CA VAL A 482 -55.94 -3.34 56.18
C VAL A 482 -54.49 -2.96 55.93
N GLN A 483 -53.61 -3.95 55.77
CA GLN A 483 -52.19 -3.73 55.48
C GLN A 483 -51.98 -3.09 54.10
N LEU A 484 -52.72 -3.54 53.08
CA LEU A 484 -52.75 -2.89 51.76
C LEU A 484 -53.16 -1.41 51.85
N THR A 485 -54.24 -1.13 52.57
CA THR A 485 -54.74 0.24 52.73
C THR A 485 -53.71 1.13 53.43
N ALA A 486 -52.99 0.60 54.42
CA ALA A 486 -51.92 1.29 55.11
C ALA A 486 -50.73 1.60 54.18
N SER A 487 -50.26 0.62 53.41
CA SER A 487 -49.18 0.80 52.42
C SER A 487 -49.57 1.79 51.31
N LEU A 488 -50.81 1.75 50.82
CA LEU A 488 -51.30 2.73 49.82
C LEU A 488 -51.35 4.15 50.39
N LYS A 489 -51.74 4.32 51.66
CA LYS A 489 -51.73 5.62 52.34
C LYS A 489 -50.31 6.14 52.57
N GLN A 490 -49.37 5.24 52.85
CA GLN A 490 -47.95 5.56 52.98
C GLN A 490 -47.34 5.97 51.63
N PHE A 491 -47.75 5.31 50.54
CA PHE A 491 -47.38 5.68 49.17
C PHE A 491 -47.94 7.06 48.77
N GLU A 492 -49.21 7.34 49.07
CA GLU A 492 -49.84 8.66 48.85
C GLU A 492 -49.05 9.78 49.57
N LYS A 493 -48.63 9.54 50.82
CA LYS A 493 -47.82 10.48 51.61
C LYS A 493 -46.42 10.69 51.03
N THR A 494 -45.80 9.63 50.48
CA THR A 494 -44.49 9.66 49.82
C THR A 494 -44.55 10.44 48.49
N LEU A 495 -45.64 10.27 47.72
CA LEU A 495 -45.89 11.05 46.51
C LEU A 495 -46.19 12.53 46.81
N ALA A 496 -46.91 12.84 47.90
CA ALA A 496 -47.17 14.22 48.30
C ALA A 496 -45.89 14.97 48.74
N THR A 497 -44.90 14.25 49.29
CA THR A 497 -43.60 14.81 49.69
C THR A 497 -42.61 14.97 48.52
N TYR A 498 -42.88 14.33 47.37
CA TYR A 498 -42.13 14.54 46.11
C TYR A 498 -42.13 16.01 45.65
N GLN A 499 -43.25 16.72 45.86
CA GLN A 499 -43.37 18.15 45.50
C GLN A 499 -42.45 19.07 46.33
N GLN A 500 -41.82 18.57 47.41
CA GLN A 500 -40.95 19.34 48.30
C GLN A 500 -39.45 19.01 48.19
N GLY A 501 -39.05 18.13 47.26
CA GLY A 501 -37.67 18.13 46.73
C GLY A 501 -36.58 17.37 47.50
N SER A 502 -36.87 16.33 48.29
CA SER A 502 -35.80 15.53 48.94
C SER A 502 -36.03 14.02 48.93
N GLY A 503 -34.96 13.25 48.60
CA GLY A 503 -34.73 11.88 49.09
C GLY A 503 -35.71 10.77 48.66
N VAL A 504 -36.38 10.91 47.52
CA VAL A 504 -37.52 10.08 47.12
C VAL A 504 -37.16 8.62 46.81
N MET A 505 -35.95 8.35 46.30
CA MET A 505 -35.63 7.07 45.66
C MET A 505 -35.55 5.88 46.63
N GLU A 506 -35.12 6.11 47.87
CA GLU A 506 -35.02 5.07 48.90
C GLU A 506 -36.40 4.65 49.39
N GLN A 507 -37.29 5.62 49.68
CA GLN A 507 -38.65 5.35 50.14
C GLN A 507 -39.55 4.72 49.07
N LEU A 508 -39.31 5.03 47.79
CA LEU A 508 -40.00 4.39 46.66
C LEU A 508 -39.58 2.94 46.50
N THR A 509 -38.31 2.63 46.73
CA THR A 509 -37.79 1.25 46.68
C THR A 509 -38.39 0.41 47.81
N ASP A 510 -38.48 0.96 49.02
CA ASP A 510 -39.12 0.29 50.16
C ASP A 510 -40.61 0.03 49.89
N THR A 511 -41.33 1.01 49.33
CA THR A 511 -42.76 0.86 49.03
C THR A 511 -43.01 -0.15 47.91
N LEU A 512 -42.14 -0.19 46.89
CA LEU A 512 -42.22 -1.17 45.81
C LEU A 512 -41.94 -2.59 46.33
N SER A 513 -40.99 -2.74 47.25
CA SER A 513 -40.70 -4.02 47.92
C SER A 513 -41.89 -4.50 48.76
N GLU A 514 -42.59 -3.59 49.44
CA GLU A 514 -43.78 -3.91 50.23
C GLU A 514 -44.97 -4.35 49.36
N LEU A 515 -45.16 -3.69 48.20
CA LEU A 515 -46.17 -4.08 47.20
C LEU A 515 -45.84 -5.45 46.55
N GLU A 516 -44.57 -5.75 46.32
CA GLU A 516 -44.12 -7.04 45.80
C GLU A 516 -44.39 -8.17 46.81
N SER A 517 -44.08 -7.94 48.09
CA SER A 517 -44.41 -8.88 49.18
C SER A 517 -45.90 -9.17 49.26
N LEU A 518 -46.74 -8.13 49.11
CA LEU A 518 -48.19 -8.27 49.11
C LEU A 518 -48.71 -9.05 47.89
N SER A 519 -48.15 -8.80 46.69
CA SER A 519 -48.45 -9.58 45.49
C SER A 519 -48.14 -11.08 45.70
N ASN A 520 -47.01 -11.38 46.31
CA ASN A 520 -46.62 -12.75 46.64
C ASN A 520 -47.53 -13.38 47.71
N THR A 521 -48.10 -12.58 48.60
CA THR A 521 -49.05 -13.04 49.63
C THR A 521 -50.47 -13.27 49.07
N LEU A 522 -50.88 -12.52 48.04
CA LEU A 522 -52.19 -12.67 47.39
C LEU A 522 -52.22 -13.76 46.32
N LYS A 523 -51.09 -14.11 45.70
CA LYS A 523 -50.96 -15.17 44.69
C LYS A 523 -51.66 -16.49 45.05
N PRO A 524 -51.48 -17.06 46.26
CA PRO A 524 -52.13 -18.31 46.65
C PRO A 524 -53.65 -18.19 46.68
N VAL A 525 -54.17 -17.05 47.17
CA VAL A 525 -55.61 -16.78 47.26
C VAL A 525 -56.21 -16.63 45.87
N THR A 526 -55.58 -15.88 44.97
CA THR A 526 -56.03 -15.74 43.58
C THR A 526 -55.97 -17.06 42.82
N LYS A 527 -54.93 -17.87 43.07
CA LYS A 527 -54.80 -19.19 42.45
C LYS A 527 -55.92 -20.13 42.91
N SER A 528 -56.21 -20.17 44.22
CA SER A 528 -57.31 -20.98 44.76
C SER A 528 -58.70 -20.53 44.32
N LEU A 529 -58.94 -19.21 44.19
CA LEU A 529 -60.20 -18.65 43.66
C LEU A 529 -60.40 -18.96 42.17
N ASN A 530 -59.33 -18.91 41.38
CA ASN A 530 -59.37 -19.17 39.95
C ASN A 530 -59.52 -20.68 39.65
N GLU A 531 -58.93 -21.53 40.48
CA GLU A 531 -59.01 -22.99 40.33
C GLU A 531 -60.36 -23.55 40.80
N GLN A 532 -60.97 -23.01 41.88
CA GLN A 532 -62.31 -23.41 42.34
C GLN A 532 -63.09 -22.23 42.97
N PRO A 533 -63.85 -21.46 42.19
CA PRO A 533 -64.62 -20.31 42.68
C PRO A 533 -65.68 -20.66 43.74
N SER A 534 -66.15 -21.92 43.73
CA SER A 534 -67.21 -22.43 44.61
C SER A 534 -66.77 -22.66 46.07
N MET A 535 -65.47 -22.60 46.38
CA MET A 535 -64.95 -22.79 47.75
C MET A 535 -65.40 -21.72 48.75
N LEU A 536 -65.85 -20.55 48.28
CA LEU A 536 -66.37 -19.50 49.16
C LEU A 536 -67.79 -19.79 49.67
N ILE A 537 -68.51 -20.73 49.03
CA ILE A 537 -69.95 -20.92 49.26
C ILE A 537 -70.30 -22.38 49.60
N PHE A 538 -69.53 -23.38 49.17
CA PHE A 538 -69.87 -24.80 49.36
C PHE A 538 -68.75 -25.61 50.01
N ASP A 539 -69.11 -26.45 50.99
CA ASP A 539 -68.20 -27.40 51.64
C ASP A 539 -67.92 -28.60 50.72
N LYS A 540 -66.67 -29.05 50.71
CA LYS A 540 -66.12 -29.96 49.70
C LYS A 540 -66.46 -31.41 50.05
N ASN A 541 -67.62 -31.90 49.60
CA ASN A 541 -67.89 -33.33 49.53
C ASN A 541 -68.70 -33.67 48.28
N SER A 542 -68.00 -34.02 47.20
CA SER A 542 -68.56 -34.79 46.09
C SER A 542 -67.49 -35.76 45.62
N GLY A 543 -67.77 -37.06 45.77
CA GLY A 543 -66.86 -38.19 45.55
C GLY A 543 -66.44 -38.41 44.11
N GLU A 544 -65.50 -39.36 43.92
CA GLU A 544 -64.81 -39.64 42.66
C GLU A 544 -65.75 -40.00 41.49
N ASP A 545 -65.49 -39.40 40.31
CA ASP A 545 -66.22 -39.63 39.06
C ASP A 545 -65.95 -41.03 38.46
N PRO A 546 -66.97 -41.74 37.95
CA PRO A 546 -66.79 -43.07 37.37
C PRO A 546 -66.21 -43.05 35.95
N ILE A 547 -65.36 -44.04 35.66
CA ILE A 547 -64.59 -44.18 34.41
C ILE A 547 -65.39 -44.94 33.33
N PRO A 548 -65.49 -44.44 32.08
CA PRO A 548 -66.28 -45.09 31.02
C PRO A 548 -65.54 -46.24 30.30
N ARG A 549 -66.29 -47.28 29.90
CA ARG A 549 -65.80 -48.47 29.18
C ARG A 549 -65.63 -48.24 27.66
N LYS A 550 -64.58 -48.86 27.10
CA LYS A 550 -64.17 -48.83 25.68
C LYS A 550 -65.15 -49.60 24.78
N GLY A 551 -65.59 -49.00 23.68
CA GLY A 551 -66.48 -49.62 22.68
C GLY A 551 -65.78 -50.69 21.82
N GLN A 552 -66.54 -51.73 21.45
CA GLN A 552 -66.18 -52.80 20.51
C GLN A 552 -66.32 -52.38 19.05
#